data_AF-X1R5I3-F1
#
_entry.id   AF-X1R5I3-F1
#
_cell.length_a   1.000
_cell.length_b   1.000
_cell.length_c   1.000
_cell.angle_alpha   90.00
_cell.angle_beta   90.00
_cell.angle_gamma   90.00
#
_symmetry.space_group_name_H-M   'P 1'
#
loop_
_entity.id
_entity.type
_entity.pdbx_description
1 polymer ?
#
loop_
_entity_poly.entity_id
_entity_poly.type
_entity_poly.pdbx_seq_one_letter_code
_entity_poly.pdbx_strand_id
1 'polypeptide(L)'
;PSASAANKQPLKYILSCQPEKNALIFPCLRWAGYLKDWRGPAEGERPSAYIIVLGDTRISPSFLCDHGVAAQSILLGATEKGLGGCILAAVQRTKLSKLLKIPEHYEILLVL
;
A
#
# COMPACT_ATOMS: atom_id res chain seq x y z
N PRO A 1 -6.33 3.29 17.48
CA PRO A 1 -6.86 4.30 16.53
C PRO A 1 -5.67 5.12 16.00
N SER A 2 -5.59 5.35 14.68
CA SER A 2 -4.52 6.17 14.09
C SER A 2 -4.97 7.63 14.06
N ALA A 3 -4.04 8.57 14.31
CA ALA A 3 -4.34 10.00 14.24
C ALA A 3 -4.62 10.42 12.79
N SER A 4 -5.51 11.40 12.61
CA SER A 4 -5.85 11.97 11.30
C SER A 4 -6.05 13.47 11.42
N ALA A 5 -5.55 14.23 10.44
CA ALA A 5 -5.69 15.68 10.41
C ALA A 5 -7.17 16.10 10.51
N ALA A 6 -7.49 16.92 11.51
CA ALA A 6 -8.86 17.34 11.85
C ALA A 6 -9.85 16.16 12.03
N ASN A 7 -9.35 14.97 12.39
CA ASN A 7 -10.11 13.73 12.53
C ASN A 7 -10.94 13.35 11.28
N LYS A 8 -10.54 13.82 10.09
CA LYS A 8 -11.27 13.59 8.84
C LYS A 8 -11.34 12.12 8.45
N GLN A 9 -10.33 11.34 8.81
CA GLN A 9 -10.23 9.90 8.51
C GLN A 9 -10.42 9.59 7.01
N PRO A 10 -9.68 10.26 6.10
CA PRO A 10 -9.88 10.12 4.66
C PRO A 10 -9.32 8.81 4.09
N LEU A 11 -8.50 8.09 4.86
CA LEU A 11 -7.84 6.88 4.38
C LEU A 11 -8.81 5.71 4.25
N LYS A 12 -8.73 4.99 3.13
CA LYS A 12 -9.38 3.69 2.89
C LYS A 12 -8.32 2.63 2.60
N TYR A 13 -8.70 1.36 2.66
CA TYR A 13 -7.75 0.26 2.52
C TYR A 13 -8.32 -0.81 1.60
N ILE A 14 -7.51 -1.30 0.67
CA ILE A 14 -7.77 -2.56 -0.03
C ILE A 14 -6.84 -3.62 0.55
N LEU A 15 -7.44 -4.69 1.06
CA LEU A 15 -6.72 -5.85 1.56
C LEU A 15 -6.62 -6.92 0.46
N SER A 16 -5.47 -7.60 0.41
CA SER A 16 -5.25 -8.73 -0.48
C SER A 16 -4.36 -9.77 0.19
N CYS A 17 -4.82 -11.01 0.24
CA CYS A 17 -4.01 -12.18 0.61
C CYS A 17 -4.25 -13.37 -0.33
N GLN A 18 -5.06 -13.17 -1.38
CA GLN A 18 -5.38 -14.18 -2.37
C GLN A 18 -4.29 -14.20 -3.45
N PRO A 19 -3.75 -15.38 -3.83
CA PRO A 19 -2.68 -15.49 -4.82
C PRO A 19 -2.97 -14.77 -6.14
N GLU A 20 -4.21 -14.87 -6.63
CA GLU A 20 -4.63 -14.30 -7.91
C GLU A 20 -4.57 -12.77 -7.88
N LYS A 21 -5.07 -12.17 -6.80
CA LYS A 21 -5.05 -10.72 -6.62
C LYS A 21 -3.65 -10.21 -6.33
N ASN A 22 -2.86 -10.95 -5.55
CA ASN A 22 -1.45 -10.64 -5.29
C ASN A 22 -0.61 -10.64 -6.57
N ALA A 23 -0.89 -11.57 -7.50
CA ALA A 23 -0.25 -11.64 -8.80
C ALA A 23 -0.54 -10.39 -9.69
N LEU A 24 -1.69 -9.72 -9.48
CA LEU A 24 -1.99 -8.44 -10.14
C LEU A 24 -1.24 -7.26 -9.50
N ILE A 25 -1.08 -7.29 -8.17
CA ILE A 25 -0.48 -6.20 -7.40
C ILE A 25 1.05 -6.15 -7.57
N PHE A 26 1.73 -7.29 -7.37
CA PHE A 26 3.18 -7.39 -7.40
C PHE A 26 3.87 -6.70 -8.60
N PRO A 27 3.46 -6.93 -9.87
CA PRO A 27 4.10 -6.32 -11.03
C PRO A 27 3.86 -4.81 -11.17
N CYS A 28 3.05 -4.22 -10.29
CA CYS A 28 2.85 -2.77 -10.21
C CYS A 28 3.81 -2.09 -9.21
N LEU A 29 4.58 -2.85 -8.45
CA LEU A 29 5.50 -2.35 -7.43
C LEU A 29 6.93 -2.29 -7.96
N ARG A 30 7.74 -1.36 -7.43
CA ARG A 30 9.18 -1.29 -7.66
C ARG A 30 9.91 -1.50 -6.34
N TRP A 31 10.99 -2.27 -6.40
CA TRP A 31 11.71 -2.76 -5.24
C TRP A 31 13.14 -2.23 -5.20
N ALA A 32 13.61 -1.88 -4.01
CA ALA A 32 14.98 -1.43 -3.68
C ALA A 32 15.74 -0.77 -4.84
N GLY A 33 15.33 0.43 -5.25
CA GLY A 33 15.83 1.09 -6.47
C GLY A 33 17.34 1.38 -6.53
N TYR A 34 18.08 1.22 -5.42
CA TYR A 34 19.55 1.30 -5.40
C TYR A 34 20.25 -0.01 -5.80
N LEU A 35 19.56 -1.14 -5.73
CA LEU A 35 20.10 -2.46 -6.10
C LEU A 35 19.86 -2.72 -7.59
N LYS A 36 20.78 -2.26 -8.44
CA LYS A 36 20.60 -2.31 -9.91
C LYS A 36 20.48 -3.73 -10.47
N ASP A 37 21.16 -4.70 -9.85
CA ASP A 37 21.20 -6.09 -10.31
C ASP A 37 20.08 -6.95 -9.69
N TRP A 38 19.28 -6.38 -8.79
CA TRP A 38 18.19 -7.08 -8.12
C TRP A 38 16.83 -6.63 -8.65
N ARG A 39 16.05 -7.58 -9.18
CA ARG A 39 14.75 -7.31 -9.80
C ARG A 39 13.56 -7.31 -8.82
N GLY A 40 13.84 -7.36 -7.52
CA GLY A 40 12.86 -7.62 -6.49
C GLY A 40 12.82 -9.10 -6.07
N PRO A 41 11.94 -9.46 -5.12
CA PRO A 41 11.89 -10.81 -4.56
C PRO A 41 11.50 -11.85 -5.62
N ALA A 42 12.16 -13.00 -5.57
CA ALA A 42 11.87 -14.12 -6.46
C ALA A 42 10.52 -14.77 -6.12
N GLU A 43 10.03 -15.63 -7.01
CA GLU A 43 8.86 -16.46 -6.70
C GLU A 43 9.14 -17.32 -5.46
N GLY A 44 8.18 -17.39 -4.53
CA GLY A 44 8.37 -17.97 -3.19
C GLY A 44 8.84 -16.97 -2.12
N GLU A 45 9.52 -15.89 -2.51
CA GLU A 45 9.97 -14.82 -1.59
C GLU A 45 9.06 -13.58 -1.62
N ARG A 46 8.09 -13.53 -2.55
CA ARG A 46 7.18 -12.39 -2.70
C ARG A 46 6.27 -12.24 -1.47
N PRO A 47 5.80 -11.02 -1.16
CA PRO A 47 4.83 -10.80 -0.09
C PRO A 47 3.59 -11.70 -0.24
N SER A 48 3.19 -12.33 0.86
CA SER A 48 2.00 -13.18 0.95
C SER A 48 0.70 -12.36 1.02
N ALA A 49 0.78 -11.09 1.36
CA ALA A 49 -0.35 -10.18 1.43
C ALA A 49 0.06 -8.74 1.08
N TYR A 50 -0.93 -7.91 0.76
CA TYR A 50 -0.78 -6.49 0.52
C TYR A 50 -1.88 -5.70 1.20
N ILE A 51 -1.53 -4.51 1.69
CA ILE A 51 -2.47 -3.47 2.11
C ILE A 51 -2.24 -2.24 1.24
N ILE A 52 -3.19 -1.95 0.34
CA ILE A 52 -3.14 -0.73 -0.48
C ILE A 52 -3.83 0.38 0.31
N VAL A 53 -3.06 1.40 0.69
CA VAL A 53 -3.56 2.58 1.39
C VAL A 53 -4.05 3.57 0.35
N LEU A 54 -5.34 3.89 0.41
CA LEU A 54 -6.03 4.83 -0.46
C LEU A 54 -6.38 6.10 0.29
N GLY A 55 -6.48 7.22 -0.43
CA GLY A 55 -7.06 8.46 0.05
C GLY A 55 -8.36 8.80 -0.66
N ASP A 56 -9.45 9.04 0.06
CA ASP A 56 -10.73 9.50 -0.51
C ASP A 56 -10.74 11.02 -0.70
N THR A 57 -10.64 11.46 -1.96
CA THR A 57 -10.58 12.89 -2.32
C THR A 57 -11.89 13.63 -2.07
N ARG A 58 -13.00 12.92 -1.85
CA ARG A 58 -14.29 13.53 -1.47
C ARG A 58 -14.31 13.93 0.01
N ILE A 59 -13.45 13.32 0.84
CA ILE A 59 -13.32 13.64 2.27
C ILE A 59 -12.22 14.68 2.48
N SER A 60 -11.07 14.49 1.84
CA SER A 60 -9.96 15.44 1.91
C SER A 60 -9.15 15.42 0.62
N PRO A 61 -8.85 16.59 0.01
CA PRO A 61 -7.98 16.67 -1.15
C PRO A 61 -6.48 16.55 -0.79
N SER A 62 -6.15 16.47 0.51
CA SER A 62 -4.79 16.26 1.00
C SER A 62 -4.79 15.32 2.19
N PHE A 63 -3.80 14.43 2.23
CA PHE A 63 -3.66 13.38 3.23
C PHE A 63 -2.51 13.63 4.22
N LEU A 64 -1.76 14.72 4.03
CA LEU A 64 -0.66 15.19 4.90
C LEU A 64 0.24 14.03 5.38
N CYS A 65 0.33 13.80 6.69
CA CYS A 65 1.10 12.72 7.28
C CYS A 65 0.26 11.48 7.64
N ASP A 66 -1.07 11.52 7.45
CA ASP A 66 -2.01 10.50 7.92
C ASP A 66 -1.61 9.10 7.42
N HIS A 67 -1.26 8.97 6.14
CA HIS A 67 -0.89 7.69 5.55
C HIS A 67 0.40 7.11 6.14
N GLY A 68 1.35 7.96 6.57
CA GLY A 68 2.59 7.54 7.22
C GLY A 68 2.36 7.06 8.65
N VAL A 69 1.55 7.80 9.41
CA VAL A 69 1.16 7.43 10.78
C VAL A 69 0.40 6.09 10.78
N ALA A 70 -0.54 5.93 9.84
CA ALA A 70 -1.29 4.69 9.67
C ALA A 70 -0.39 3.53 9.25
N ALA A 71 0.46 3.72 8.22
CA ALA A 71 1.36 2.68 7.72
C ALA A 71 2.33 2.18 8.81
N GLN A 72 2.93 3.10 9.58
CA GLN A 72 3.81 2.73 10.68
C GLN A 72 3.07 1.95 11.77
N SER A 73 1.86 2.38 12.13
CA SER A 73 1.05 1.66 13.13
C SER A 73 0.71 0.24 12.68
N ILE A 74 0.39 0.06 11.39
CA ILE A 74 0.10 -1.25 10.80
C ILE A 74 1.34 -2.16 10.86
N LEU A 75 2.52 -1.66 10.46
CA LEU A 75 3.73 -2.46 10.44
C LEU A 75 4.27 -2.79 11.84
N LEU A 76 4.07 -1.92 12.82
CA LEU A 76 4.34 -2.23 14.23
C LEU A 76 3.45 -3.39 14.71
N GLY A 77 2.16 -3.35 14.40
CA GLY A 77 1.25 -4.46 14.71
C GLY A 77 1.58 -5.76 13.95
N ALA A 78 2.08 -5.67 12.71
CA ALA A 78 2.57 -6.83 11.96
C ALA A 78 3.82 -7.43 12.65
N THR A 79 4.76 -6.57 13.06
CA THR A 79 6.00 -6.97 13.74
C THR A 79 5.70 -7.65 15.08
N GLU A 80 4.78 -7.10 15.87
CA GLU A 80 4.32 -7.71 17.12
C GLU A 80 3.78 -9.14 16.92
N LYS A 81 3.17 -9.40 15.75
CA LYS A 81 2.63 -10.71 15.37
C LYS A 81 3.65 -11.63 14.69
N GLY A 82 4.93 -11.25 14.67
CA GLY A 82 5.99 -12.02 14.01
C GLY A 82 5.95 -11.95 12.48
N LEU A 83 5.27 -10.95 11.91
CA LEU A 83 5.21 -10.71 10.47
C LEU A 83 6.13 -9.54 10.07
N GLY A 84 6.68 -9.62 8.86
CA GLY A 84 7.42 -8.52 8.23
C GLY A 84 6.58 -7.81 7.16
N GLY A 85 6.95 -6.58 6.83
CA GLY A 85 6.33 -5.80 5.74
C GLY A 85 7.21 -4.64 5.29
N CYS A 86 6.83 -3.99 4.17
CA CYS A 86 7.61 -2.91 3.58
C CYS A 86 6.68 -1.78 3.12
N ILE A 87 6.98 -0.52 3.46
CA ILE A 87 6.21 0.63 2.98
C ILE A 87 6.68 0.99 1.57
N LEU A 88 5.82 0.84 0.57
CA LEU A 88 6.14 1.13 -0.84
C LEU A 88 5.34 2.34 -1.35
N ALA A 89 6.06 3.41 -1.68
CA ALA A 89 5.52 4.55 -2.43
C ALA A 89 5.76 4.44 -3.96
N ALA A 90 6.69 3.58 -4.36
CA ALA A 90 7.08 3.36 -5.75
C ALA A 90 6.10 2.40 -6.45
N VAL A 91 4.93 2.93 -6.81
CA VAL A 91 3.79 2.19 -7.35
C VAL A 91 3.41 2.71 -8.73
N GLN A 92 3.13 1.81 -9.67
CA GLN A 92 2.53 2.12 -10.97
C GLN A 92 1.02 2.37 -10.80
N ARG A 93 0.67 3.53 -10.21
CA ARG A 93 -0.69 3.87 -9.74
C ARG A 93 -1.76 3.69 -10.82
N THR A 94 -1.56 4.27 -12.01
CA THR A 94 -2.53 4.15 -13.13
C THR A 94 -2.79 2.70 -13.53
N LYS A 95 -1.75 1.85 -13.57
CA LYS A 95 -1.88 0.43 -13.90
C LYS A 95 -2.63 -0.31 -12.80
N LEU A 96 -2.23 -0.10 -11.54
CA LEU A 96 -2.82 -0.76 -10.39
C LEU A 96 -4.30 -0.38 -10.19
N SER A 97 -4.64 0.90 -10.33
CA SER A 97 -6.02 1.39 -10.27
C SER A 97 -6.90 0.73 -11.33
N LYS A 98 -6.42 0.59 -12.57
CA LYS A 98 -7.16 -0.10 -13.64
C LYS A 98 -7.36 -1.58 -13.35
N LEU A 99 -6.31 -2.29 -12.96
CA LEU A 99 -6.36 -3.73 -12.65
C LEU A 99 -7.35 -4.05 -11.52
N LEU A 100 -7.38 -3.20 -10.49
CA LEU A 100 -8.24 -3.39 -9.32
C LEU A 100 -9.57 -2.63 -9.41
N LYS A 101 -9.86 -1.98 -10.55
CA LYS A 101 -11.07 -1.18 -10.79
C LYS A 101 -11.32 -0.15 -9.69
N ILE A 102 -10.25 0.54 -9.26
CA ILE A 102 -10.32 1.55 -8.20
C ILE A 102 -11.01 2.81 -8.76
N PRO A 103 -12.09 3.30 -8.13
CA PRO A 103 -12.75 4.54 -8.51
C PRO A 103 -11.80 5.76 -8.52
N GLU A 104 -12.04 6.72 -9.41
CA GLU A 104 -11.16 7.89 -9.61
C GLU A 104 -11.02 8.81 -8.40
N HIS A 105 -12.01 8.82 -7.49
CA HIS A 105 -11.94 9.58 -6.25
C HIS A 105 -11.05 8.95 -5.17
N TYR A 106 -10.45 7.79 -5.45
CA TYR A 106 -9.46 7.17 -4.58
C TYR A 106 -8.05 7.26 -5.17
N GLU A 107 -7.17 7.93 -4.44
CA GLU A 107 -5.76 7.99 -4.77
C GLU A 107 -4.98 6.87 -4.08
N ILE A 108 -4.13 6.15 -4.81
CA ILE A 108 -3.21 5.18 -4.21
C ILE A 108 -2.05 5.94 -3.57
N LEU A 109 -1.97 5.90 -2.25
CA LEU A 109 -0.94 6.59 -1.48
C LEU A 109 0.29 5.70 -1.29
N LEU A 110 0.08 4.52 -0.69
CA LEU A 110 1.12 3.55 -0.33
C LEU A 110 0.62 2.12 -0.58
N VAL A 111 1.55 1.17 -0.69
CA VAL A 111 1.28 -0.26 -0.59
C VAL A 111 2.18 -0.83 0.50
N LEU A 112 1.61 -1.63 1.40
CA LEU A 112 2.31 -2.35 2.48
C LEU A 112 2.34 -3.84 2.19
#